data_AF-A0A9E3FKJ8-F1
#
_entry.id   AF-A0A9E3FKJ8-F1
#
_cell.length_a   1.000
_cell.length_b   1.000
_cell.length_c   1.000
_cell.angle_alpha   90.00
_cell.angle_beta   90.00
_cell.angle_gamma   90.00
#
_symmetry.space_group_name_H-M   'P 1'
#
loop_
_entity.id
_entity.type
_entity.pdbx_description
1 polymer ?
#
loop_
_entity_poly.entity_id
_entity_poly.type
_entity_poly.pdbx_seq_one_letter_code
_entity_poly.pdbx_strand_id
1 'polypeptide(L)'
;MRGLTTRLLSAVLTFVVGVALTSLVPVRTVEPLPASVEDAPRSRPCAEAPAWCVLLSFEDRDLDALDRESYVRLRQAIDALTEKPNPVGNSYDTKLITQLSNARGQYRYVLVEELPLLSIPGESRLRVHVFDGQGRVLSASDFTCGYRIDVTGVKRSRMPEFEVGVQESDVDVLEVGSRRVYGGPDVARQFYALLGDAVVLVRLEDGSGTPVANTFSVPGHTIGPGLPARTASEWERTLASSDPAEALSALMWVGGEHMDVKRPLLWPGAEELKEARLADEVRSRPVTRELIRLRANCDNRWIRDAAQLAERAGASVEREGRRLR
;
A
#
# COMPACT_ATOMS: atom_id res chain seq x y z
N MET A 1 21.94 12.27 57.84
CA MET A 1 23.09 12.47 56.91
C MET A 1 23.56 11.22 56.16
N ARG A 2 23.28 9.97 56.61
CA ARG A 2 23.76 8.74 55.92
C ARG A 2 23.06 8.40 54.57
N GLY A 3 21.93 9.00 54.24
CA GLY A 3 21.19 8.69 53.00
C GLY A 3 21.58 9.53 51.78
N LEU A 4 22.27 10.66 51.98
CA LEU A 4 22.64 11.57 50.88
C LEU A 4 23.88 11.05 50.13
N THR A 5 24.82 10.46 50.87
CA THR A 5 26.07 9.91 50.32
C THR A 5 25.82 8.71 49.41
N THR A 6 24.88 7.83 49.76
CA THR A 6 24.56 6.63 48.95
C THR A 6 23.89 6.98 47.62
N ARG A 7 23.04 8.02 47.61
CA ARG A 7 22.36 8.47 46.38
C ARG A 7 23.32 9.17 45.42
N LEU A 8 24.26 9.97 45.95
CA LEU A 8 25.27 10.63 45.14
C LEU A 8 26.23 9.61 44.51
N LEU A 9 26.65 8.59 45.27
CA LEU A 9 27.54 7.54 44.77
C LEU A 9 26.89 6.72 43.65
N SER A 10 25.60 6.40 43.79
CA SER A 10 24.83 5.69 42.76
C SER A 10 24.75 6.51 41.47
N ALA A 11 24.39 7.80 41.56
CA ALA A 11 24.30 8.68 40.38
C ALA A 11 25.63 8.83 39.63
N VAL A 12 26.74 8.97 40.36
CA VAL A 12 28.08 9.05 39.75
C VAL A 12 28.45 7.73 39.07
N LEU A 13 28.14 6.58 39.69
CA LEU A 13 28.43 5.28 39.11
C LEU A 13 27.62 5.03 37.82
N THR A 14 26.33 5.39 37.80
CA THR A 14 25.50 5.25 36.59
C THR A 14 25.99 6.16 35.46
N PHE A 15 26.45 7.37 35.79
CA PHE A 15 27.01 8.29 34.80
C PHE A 15 28.33 7.76 34.21
N VAL A 16 29.25 7.27 35.05
CA VAL A 16 30.54 6.72 34.58
C VAL A 16 30.34 5.46 33.73
N VAL A 17 29.42 4.56 34.11
CA VAL A 17 29.08 3.37 33.31
C VAL A 17 28.43 3.77 31.98
N GLY A 18 27.55 4.78 31.97
CA GLY A 18 26.95 5.31 30.75
C GLY A 18 27.97 5.90 29.78
N VAL A 19 28.93 6.69 30.28
CA VAL A 19 30.01 7.28 29.46
C VAL A 19 31.01 6.24 28.96
N ALA A 20 31.33 5.22 29.77
CA ALA A 20 32.23 4.15 29.34
C ALA A 20 31.59 3.28 28.23
N LEU A 21 30.28 3.00 28.31
CA LEU A 21 29.58 2.21 27.31
C LEU A 21 29.40 2.96 25.97
N THR A 22 29.24 4.28 25.97
CA THR A 22 29.21 5.06 24.72
C THR A 22 30.58 5.14 24.05
N SER A 23 31.68 5.08 24.81
CA SER A 23 33.04 5.09 24.26
C SER A 23 33.52 3.74 23.69
N LEU A 24 32.77 2.65 23.89
CA LEU A 24 33.11 1.31 23.41
C LEU A 24 32.28 0.85 22.21
N VAL A 25 31.39 1.70 21.67
CA VAL A 25 30.74 1.40 20.40
C VAL A 25 31.79 1.60 19.30
N PRO A 26 32.22 0.54 18.59
CA PRO A 26 33.12 0.72 17.47
C PRO A 26 32.44 1.65 16.48
N VAL A 27 33.11 2.76 16.16
CA VAL A 27 32.74 3.63 15.04
C VAL A 27 32.71 2.72 13.82
N ARG A 28 31.50 2.31 13.40
CA ARG A 28 31.31 1.68 12.11
C ARG A 28 31.87 2.67 11.11
N THR A 29 32.96 2.28 10.45
CA THR A 29 33.38 2.89 9.19
C THR A 29 32.16 2.83 8.29
N VAL A 30 31.48 3.96 8.17
CA VAL A 30 30.43 4.19 7.19
C VAL A 30 31.10 3.88 5.86
N GLU A 31 30.70 2.77 5.24
CA GLU A 31 31.04 2.54 3.84
C GLU A 31 30.66 3.82 3.09
N PRO A 32 31.57 4.41 2.31
CA PRO A 32 31.24 5.57 1.50
C PRO A 32 29.98 5.21 0.72
N LEU A 33 28.91 5.99 0.91
CA LEU A 33 27.68 5.84 0.16
C LEU A 33 28.07 5.65 -1.32
N PRO A 34 27.51 4.63 -2.01
CA PRO A 34 27.67 4.56 -3.46
C PRO A 34 27.33 5.95 -4.01
N ALA A 35 28.21 6.43 -4.89
CA ALA A 35 28.16 7.76 -5.47
C ALA A 35 26.71 8.21 -5.64
N SER A 36 26.42 9.35 -5.02
CA SER A 36 25.22 10.16 -5.09
C SER A 36 24.25 9.65 -6.15
N VAL A 37 23.04 9.24 -5.73
CA VAL A 37 21.89 9.24 -6.63
C VAL A 37 21.86 10.65 -7.21
N GLU A 38 22.38 10.76 -8.43
CA GLU A 38 22.58 12.00 -9.15
C GLU A 38 21.27 12.76 -9.11
N ASP A 39 21.38 14.06 -8.85
CA ASP A 39 20.31 15.05 -8.98
C ASP A 39 19.37 14.64 -10.12
N ALA A 40 18.19 14.12 -9.75
CA ALA A 40 17.16 13.82 -10.72
C ALA A 40 16.98 15.11 -11.54
N PRO A 41 17.23 15.09 -12.86
CA PRO A 41 17.33 16.30 -13.65
C PRO A 41 15.96 16.98 -13.65
N ARG A 42 15.79 17.94 -12.74
CA ARG A 42 14.71 18.90 -12.78
C ARG A 42 14.88 19.64 -14.11
N SER A 43 13.88 19.47 -14.98
CA SER A 43 13.73 20.10 -16.29
C SER A 43 14.78 19.78 -17.37
N ARG A 44 14.76 18.54 -17.90
CA ARG A 44 15.03 18.38 -19.35
C ARG A 44 13.82 18.90 -20.14
N PRO A 45 14.04 19.69 -21.22
CA PRO A 45 12.95 20.24 -22.01
C PRO A 45 12.15 19.12 -22.66
N CYS A 46 10.83 19.19 -22.47
CA CYS A 46 9.82 18.24 -22.92
C CYS A 46 9.58 18.31 -24.45
N ALA A 47 10.65 18.36 -25.24
CA ALA A 47 10.55 18.62 -26.68
C ALA A 47 10.08 17.39 -27.49
N GLU A 48 10.22 16.18 -26.95
CA GLU A 48 10.00 14.93 -27.70
C GLU A 48 8.63 14.26 -27.46
N ALA A 49 7.87 14.66 -26.45
CA ALA A 49 6.57 14.05 -26.13
C ALA A 49 5.51 15.10 -25.73
N PRO A 50 4.84 15.77 -26.70
CA PRO A 50 3.91 16.86 -26.41
C PRO A 50 2.77 16.44 -25.46
N ALA A 51 2.29 15.20 -25.58
CA ALA A 51 1.25 14.66 -24.69
C ALA A 51 1.73 14.56 -23.23
N TRP A 52 2.99 14.19 -23.00
CA TRP A 52 3.55 14.11 -21.66
C TRP A 52 3.63 15.49 -20.99
N CYS A 53 4.07 16.51 -21.73
CA CYS A 53 4.13 17.88 -21.21
C CYS A 53 2.74 18.43 -20.87
N VAL A 54 1.74 18.09 -21.71
CA VAL A 54 0.35 18.43 -21.44
C VAL A 54 -0.08 17.77 -20.14
N LEU A 55 0.12 16.47 -19.98
CA LEU A 55 -0.26 15.74 -18.77
C LEU A 55 0.40 16.33 -17.51
N LEU A 56 1.71 16.62 -17.55
CA LEU A 56 2.43 17.23 -16.43
C LEU A 56 1.95 18.65 -16.09
N SER A 57 1.37 19.39 -17.05
CA SER A 57 0.76 20.71 -16.75
C SER A 57 -0.50 20.61 -15.87
N PHE A 58 -0.97 19.39 -15.61
CA PHE A 58 -2.07 19.09 -14.69
C PHE A 58 -1.64 18.47 -13.35
N GLU A 59 -0.33 18.30 -13.11
CA GLU A 59 0.21 17.74 -11.87
C GLU A 59 -0.33 18.48 -10.64
N ASP A 60 -0.85 17.72 -9.67
CA ASP A 60 -1.40 18.20 -8.39
C ASP A 60 -2.50 19.28 -8.50
N ARG A 61 -3.16 19.41 -9.66
CA ARG A 61 -4.32 20.30 -9.84
C ARG A 61 -5.62 19.60 -9.45
N ASP A 62 -6.61 20.39 -9.04
CA ASP A 62 -8.00 19.93 -8.93
C ASP A 62 -8.58 19.67 -10.32
N LEU A 63 -8.71 18.39 -10.67
CA LEU A 63 -9.15 17.95 -11.99
C LEU A 63 -10.68 17.96 -12.15
N ASP A 64 -11.43 17.97 -11.05
CA ASP A 64 -12.89 18.07 -11.07
C ASP A 64 -13.35 19.52 -11.39
N ALA A 65 -12.45 20.51 -11.21
CA ALA A 65 -12.69 21.93 -11.48
C ALA A 65 -12.22 22.40 -12.87
N LEU A 66 -11.82 21.50 -13.77
CA LEU A 66 -11.36 21.89 -15.10
C LEU A 66 -12.50 22.44 -15.97
N ASP A 67 -12.20 23.48 -16.74
CA ASP A 67 -13.07 23.88 -17.83
C ASP A 67 -13.08 22.81 -18.94
N ARG A 68 -14.08 22.91 -19.83
CA ARG A 68 -14.28 21.94 -20.92
C ARG A 68 -13.07 21.83 -21.86
N GLU A 69 -12.38 22.93 -22.14
CA GLU A 69 -11.24 22.95 -23.06
C GLU A 69 -10.04 22.22 -22.44
N SER A 70 -9.73 22.55 -21.18
CA SER A 70 -8.70 21.92 -20.36
C SER A 70 -8.95 20.42 -20.19
N TYR A 71 -10.20 20.03 -19.94
CA TYR A 71 -10.59 18.62 -19.84
C TYR A 71 -10.35 17.86 -21.16
N VAL A 72 -10.79 18.43 -22.30
CA VAL A 72 -10.57 17.80 -23.62
C VAL A 72 -9.07 17.65 -23.92
N ARG A 73 -8.29 18.69 -23.61
CA ARG A 73 -6.83 18.66 -23.80
C ARG A 73 -6.15 17.61 -22.91
N LEU A 74 -6.54 17.51 -21.64
CA LEU A 74 -6.06 16.46 -20.73
C LEU A 74 -6.41 15.08 -21.26
N ARG A 75 -7.68 14.86 -21.67
CA ARG A 75 -8.14 13.57 -22.19
C ARG A 75 -7.36 13.12 -23.42
N GLN A 76 -7.14 14.03 -24.38
CA GLN A 76 -6.34 13.73 -25.58
C GLN A 76 -4.90 13.32 -25.24
N ALA A 77 -4.29 13.97 -24.24
CA ALA A 77 -2.95 13.60 -23.79
C ALA A 77 -2.93 12.21 -23.14
N ILE A 78 -3.93 11.88 -22.31
CA ILE A 78 -4.07 10.55 -21.70
C ILE A 78 -4.26 9.47 -22.76
N ASP A 79 -5.17 9.69 -23.71
CA ASP A 79 -5.44 8.73 -24.79
C ASP A 79 -4.17 8.48 -25.64
N ALA A 80 -3.38 9.53 -25.91
CA ALA A 80 -2.12 9.42 -26.65
C ALA A 80 -1.03 8.66 -25.89
N LEU A 81 -0.98 8.77 -24.56
CA LEU A 81 0.03 8.11 -23.72
C LEU A 81 -0.33 6.67 -23.35
N THR A 82 -1.63 6.36 -23.24
CA THR A 82 -2.10 5.06 -22.74
C THR A 82 -2.49 4.08 -23.84
N GLU A 83 -2.53 4.53 -25.10
CA GLU A 83 -2.91 3.75 -26.30
C GLU A 83 -4.28 3.05 -26.19
N LYS A 84 -5.11 3.46 -25.23
CA LYS A 84 -6.41 2.85 -24.93
C LYS A 84 -7.49 3.92 -24.89
N PRO A 85 -8.23 4.14 -25.98
CA PRO A 85 -9.39 5.02 -25.92
C PRO A 85 -10.40 4.44 -24.93
N ASN A 86 -10.99 5.29 -24.09
CA ASN A 86 -12.05 4.86 -23.19
C ASN A 86 -13.19 4.22 -24.01
N PRO A 87 -13.65 3.01 -23.64
CA PRO A 87 -14.77 2.40 -24.33
C PRO A 87 -16.00 3.30 -24.21
N VAL A 88 -16.68 3.50 -25.34
CA VAL A 88 -17.92 4.30 -25.41
C VAL A 88 -18.93 3.72 -24.42
N GLY A 89 -19.31 4.51 -23.40
CA GLY A 89 -20.33 4.15 -22.40
C GLY A 89 -19.82 3.97 -20.96
N ASN A 90 -18.52 3.77 -20.73
CA ASN A 90 -17.90 3.71 -19.40
C ASN A 90 -16.64 4.59 -19.39
N SER A 91 -16.83 5.92 -19.39
CA SER A 91 -15.71 6.85 -19.26
C SER A 91 -15.22 6.86 -17.83
N TYR A 92 -13.92 6.60 -17.65
CA TYR A 92 -13.25 6.88 -16.39
C TYR A 92 -12.99 8.38 -16.30
N ASP A 93 -13.27 8.96 -15.13
CA ASP A 93 -12.99 10.35 -14.80
C ASP A 93 -11.57 10.46 -14.24
N THR A 94 -10.77 11.37 -14.79
CA THR A 94 -9.40 11.58 -14.29
C THR A 94 -9.43 12.31 -12.96
N LYS A 95 -8.90 11.68 -11.91
CA LYS A 95 -8.94 12.21 -10.53
C LYS A 95 -7.64 12.82 -10.06
N LEU A 96 -6.50 12.25 -10.44
CA LEU A 96 -5.21 12.74 -9.99
C LEU A 96 -4.10 12.44 -11.00
N ILE A 97 -3.18 13.38 -11.18
CA ILE A 97 -1.84 13.13 -11.71
C ILE A 97 -0.85 13.69 -10.70
N THR A 98 0.02 12.83 -10.17
CA THR A 98 0.97 13.22 -9.11
C THR A 98 2.25 12.39 -9.20
N GLN A 99 3.30 12.85 -8.55
CA GLN A 99 4.53 12.09 -8.34
C GLN A 99 4.49 11.35 -6.99
N LEU A 100 4.83 10.05 -6.98
CA LEU A 100 5.02 9.26 -5.76
C LEU A 100 6.45 8.70 -5.69
N SER A 101 7.05 8.73 -4.49
CA SER A 101 8.26 7.98 -4.16
C SER A 101 7.94 6.55 -3.70
N ASN A 102 8.84 5.61 -3.98
CA ASN A 102 8.84 4.29 -3.34
C ASN A 102 9.89 4.22 -2.21
N ALA A 103 9.94 3.09 -1.49
CA ALA A 103 10.88 2.89 -0.38
C ALA A 103 12.37 2.92 -0.78
N ARG A 104 12.68 2.88 -2.08
CA ARG A 104 14.04 3.02 -2.63
C ARG A 104 14.35 4.47 -3.04
N GLY A 105 13.48 5.41 -2.73
CA GLY A 105 13.60 6.82 -3.14
C GLY A 105 13.40 7.03 -4.64
N GLN A 106 12.90 6.04 -5.38
CA GLN A 106 12.63 6.21 -6.81
C GLN A 106 11.28 6.88 -6.98
N TYR A 107 11.25 7.91 -7.80
CA TYR A 107 10.02 8.62 -8.15
C TYR A 107 9.39 8.04 -9.41
N ARG A 108 8.06 7.97 -9.41
CA ARG A 108 7.23 7.70 -10.59
C ARG A 108 6.07 8.67 -10.62
N TYR A 109 5.59 8.94 -11.83
CA TYR A 109 4.34 9.66 -12.00
C TYR A 109 3.19 8.67 -12.03
N VAL A 110 2.10 9.03 -11.37
CA VAL A 110 0.91 8.19 -11.22
C VAL A 110 -0.29 8.98 -11.70
N LEU A 111 -0.95 8.46 -12.73
CA LEU A 111 -2.26 8.92 -13.20
C LEU A 111 -3.32 7.99 -12.61
N VAL A 112 -4.34 8.58 -11.98
CA VAL A 112 -5.47 7.86 -11.40
C VAL A 112 -6.74 8.32 -12.08
N GLU A 113 -7.47 7.36 -12.63
CA GLU A 113 -8.80 7.54 -13.18
C GLU A 113 -9.81 6.70 -12.40
N GLU A 114 -11.04 7.17 -12.28
CA GLU A 114 -12.12 6.52 -11.52
C GLU A 114 -13.30 6.21 -12.44
N LEU A 115 -13.84 5.00 -12.31
CA LEU A 115 -15.19 4.69 -12.76
C LEU A 115 -16.10 4.69 -11.51
N PRO A 116 -17.02 5.67 -11.36
CA PRO A 116 -17.86 5.77 -10.17
C PRO A 116 -18.87 4.62 -10.09
N LEU A 117 -19.52 4.46 -8.93
CA LEU A 117 -20.58 3.49 -8.73
C LEU A 117 -21.83 3.84 -9.55
N LEU A 118 -21.98 3.25 -10.74
CA LEU A 118 -23.08 3.58 -11.66
C LEU A 118 -24.42 2.91 -11.31
N SER A 119 -24.41 1.74 -10.65
CA SER A 119 -25.62 0.99 -10.32
C SER A 119 -25.44 0.14 -9.07
N ILE A 120 -26.55 -0.26 -8.44
CA ILE A 120 -26.54 -0.99 -7.17
C ILE A 120 -27.43 -2.24 -7.31
N PRO A 121 -26.90 -3.45 -7.10
CA PRO A 121 -25.53 -3.74 -6.67
C PRO A 121 -24.45 -3.47 -7.74
N GLY A 122 -23.27 -3.03 -7.31
CA GLY A 122 -22.15 -2.69 -8.19
C GLY A 122 -20.90 -2.30 -7.38
N GLU A 123 -19.88 -1.85 -8.08
CA GLU A 123 -18.60 -1.41 -7.51
C GLU A 123 -18.11 -0.16 -8.23
N SER A 124 -17.39 0.71 -7.51
CA SER A 124 -16.53 1.72 -8.16
C SER A 124 -15.21 1.05 -8.55
N ARG A 125 -14.53 1.58 -9.56
CA ARG A 125 -13.22 1.06 -10.00
C ARG A 125 -12.20 2.17 -10.12
N LEU A 126 -10.94 1.84 -9.92
CA LEU A 126 -9.81 2.70 -10.25
C LEU A 126 -9.01 2.09 -11.39
N ARG A 127 -8.54 2.97 -12.26
CA ARG A 127 -7.48 2.68 -13.20
C ARG A 127 -6.28 3.53 -12.84
N VAL A 128 -5.15 2.89 -12.65
CA VAL A 128 -3.90 3.55 -12.28
C VAL A 128 -2.84 3.25 -13.34
N HIS A 129 -2.24 4.30 -13.89
CA HIS A 129 -1.09 4.21 -14.79
C HIS A 129 0.14 4.76 -14.09
N VAL A 130 1.24 4.01 -14.14
CA VAL A 130 2.54 4.43 -13.61
C VAL A 130 3.45 4.75 -14.78
N PHE A 131 4.07 5.93 -14.76
CA PHE A 131 4.99 6.42 -15.79
C PHE A 131 6.39 6.64 -15.22
N ASP A 132 7.40 6.50 -16.08
CA ASP A 132 8.73 7.05 -15.80
C ASP A 132 8.77 8.57 -16.05
N GLY A 133 9.91 9.20 -15.77
CA GLY A 133 10.09 10.64 -15.96
C GLY A 133 10.02 11.11 -17.43
N GLN A 134 10.03 10.19 -18.40
CA GLN A 134 9.93 10.48 -19.83
C GLN A 134 8.49 10.29 -20.36
N GLY A 135 7.53 9.94 -19.50
CA GLY A 135 6.14 9.71 -19.88
C GLY A 135 5.88 8.35 -20.50
N ARG A 136 6.82 7.40 -20.42
CA ARG A 136 6.57 6.02 -20.86
C ARG A 136 5.80 5.29 -19.76
N VAL A 137 4.71 4.62 -20.16
CA VAL A 137 3.93 3.75 -19.27
C VAL A 137 4.78 2.54 -18.85
N LEU A 138 4.99 2.39 -17.55
CA LEU A 138 5.68 1.25 -16.94
C LEU A 138 4.69 0.16 -16.51
N SER A 139 3.54 0.57 -15.97
CA SER A 139 2.47 -0.35 -15.61
C SER A 139 1.10 0.31 -15.71
N ALA A 140 0.07 -0.52 -15.83
CA ALA A 140 -1.32 -0.12 -15.76
C ALA A 140 -2.11 -1.18 -15.00
N SER A 141 -2.94 -0.76 -14.05
CA SER A 141 -3.80 -1.62 -13.25
C SER A 141 -5.23 -1.11 -13.24
N ASP A 142 -6.20 -2.00 -13.39
CA ASP A 142 -7.63 -1.69 -13.34
C ASP A 142 -8.28 -2.61 -12.30
N PHE A 143 -8.83 -2.04 -11.23
CA PHE A 143 -9.29 -2.80 -10.08
C PHE A 143 -10.48 -2.16 -9.36
N THR A 144 -11.19 -2.97 -8.60
CA THR A 144 -12.37 -2.56 -7.83
C THR A 144 -11.98 -1.88 -6.51
N CYS A 145 -12.77 -0.88 -6.13
CA CYS A 145 -12.71 -0.20 -4.83
C CYS A 145 -13.63 -0.85 -3.79
N GLY A 146 -14.25 -1.99 -4.13
CA GLY A 146 -15.11 -2.78 -3.27
C GLY A 146 -16.60 -2.61 -3.53
N TYR A 147 -17.36 -3.57 -3.02
CA TYR A 147 -18.79 -3.73 -3.27
C TYR A 147 -19.62 -2.64 -2.60
N ARG A 148 -20.43 -1.93 -3.39
CA ARG A 148 -21.26 -0.79 -2.96
C ARG A 148 -20.45 0.27 -2.20
N ILE A 149 -19.24 0.54 -2.69
CA ILE A 149 -18.41 1.65 -2.24
C ILE A 149 -18.40 2.71 -3.33
N ASP A 150 -18.60 3.96 -2.90
CA ASP A 150 -18.50 5.17 -3.71
C ASP A 150 -17.19 5.89 -3.34
N VAL A 151 -16.38 6.23 -4.33
CA VAL A 151 -15.11 6.95 -4.12
C VAL A 151 -15.43 8.43 -3.97
N THR A 152 -14.87 9.06 -2.94
CA THR A 152 -15.17 10.46 -2.58
C THR A 152 -14.01 11.41 -2.88
N GLY A 153 -12.83 10.86 -3.19
CA GLY A 153 -11.68 11.65 -3.59
C GLY A 153 -10.40 10.82 -3.63
N VAL A 154 -9.39 11.36 -4.33
CA VAL A 154 -8.08 10.75 -4.49
C VAL A 154 -7.04 11.83 -4.26
N LYS A 155 -6.06 11.58 -3.39
CA LYS A 155 -4.96 12.52 -3.13
C LYS A 155 -3.66 11.79 -2.82
N ARG A 156 -2.54 12.48 -3.00
CA ARG A 156 -1.26 12.07 -2.45
C ARG A 156 -1.27 12.27 -0.93
N SER A 157 -0.70 11.32 -0.22
CA SER A 157 -0.51 11.33 1.23
C SER A 157 0.85 10.70 1.57
N ARG A 158 1.18 10.59 2.84
CA ARG A 158 2.42 9.97 3.31
C ARG A 158 2.13 8.80 4.23
N MET A 159 2.92 7.74 4.11
CA MET A 159 2.89 6.67 5.10
C MET A 159 3.41 7.24 6.44
N PRO A 160 2.70 7.04 7.56
CA PRO A 160 3.18 7.50 8.87
C PRO A 160 4.53 6.86 9.20
N GLU A 161 5.37 7.65 9.87
CA GLU A 161 6.82 7.51 9.95
C GLU A 161 7.34 6.08 10.18
N PHE A 162 8.42 5.77 9.45
CA PHE A 162 9.34 4.68 9.77
C PHE A 162 10.44 5.22 10.65
N GLU A 163 10.36 4.99 11.97
CA GLU A 163 11.54 5.07 12.82
C GLU A 163 12.42 3.83 12.59
N VAL A 164 13.00 3.69 11.40
CA VAL A 164 14.04 2.67 11.16
C VAL A 164 15.35 3.38 10.94
N GLY A 165 15.97 3.82 12.03
CA GLY A 165 17.36 4.27 12.06
C GLY A 165 17.71 5.42 11.11
N VAL A 166 17.75 6.64 11.65
CA VAL A 166 18.51 7.81 11.16
C VAL A 166 18.08 8.42 9.81
N GLN A 167 17.25 7.78 8.99
CA GLN A 167 16.64 8.40 7.80
C GLN A 167 15.13 8.21 7.81
N GLU A 168 14.42 9.32 7.98
CA GLU A 168 12.99 9.43 7.68
C GLU A 168 12.80 9.05 6.20
N SER A 169 12.40 7.80 5.93
CA SER A 169 12.02 7.40 4.59
C SER A 169 10.60 7.91 4.33
N ASP A 170 10.50 9.07 3.68
CA ASP A 170 9.26 9.64 3.16
C ASP A 170 8.71 8.74 2.03
N VAL A 171 7.96 7.70 2.40
CA VAL A 171 7.22 6.87 1.43
C VAL A 171 5.89 7.54 1.14
N ASP A 172 5.74 8.02 -0.09
CA ASP A 172 4.47 8.54 -0.57
C ASP A 172 3.45 7.41 -0.76
N VAL A 173 2.18 7.72 -0.50
CA VAL A 173 1.05 6.83 -0.75
C VAL A 173 -0.06 7.58 -1.47
N LEU A 174 -0.84 6.85 -2.25
CA LEU A 174 -2.11 7.30 -2.77
C LEU A 174 -3.19 7.02 -1.72
N GLU A 175 -3.86 8.05 -1.22
CA GLU A 175 -5.01 7.95 -0.34
C GLU A 175 -6.29 8.13 -1.15
N VAL A 176 -7.15 7.12 -1.09
CA VAL A 176 -8.48 7.11 -1.72
C VAL A 176 -9.51 7.19 -0.61
N GLY A 177 -10.25 8.29 -0.59
CA GLY A 177 -11.42 8.45 0.28
C GLY A 177 -12.61 7.72 -0.31
N SER A 178 -13.40 7.10 0.55
CA SER A 178 -14.59 6.37 0.11
C SER A 178 -15.72 6.44 1.13
N ARG A 179 -16.94 6.10 0.68
CA ARG A 179 -18.11 5.94 1.54
C ARG A 179 -18.87 4.69 1.16
N ARG A 180 -19.42 4.00 2.17
CA ARG A 180 -20.32 2.88 1.96
C ARG A 180 -21.68 3.34 1.44
N VAL A 181 -22.28 2.56 0.56
CA VAL A 181 -23.62 2.81 0.01
C VAL A 181 -24.46 1.54 0.20
N TYR A 182 -25.74 1.68 0.59
CA TYR A 182 -26.71 0.59 0.82
C TYR A 182 -26.12 -0.72 1.38
N GLY A 183 -25.57 -0.70 2.60
CA GLY A 183 -25.07 -1.92 3.24
C GLY A 183 -23.74 -2.46 2.70
N GLY A 184 -23.00 -1.67 1.92
CA GLY A 184 -21.58 -1.93 1.64
C GLY A 184 -20.72 -1.92 2.91
N PRO A 185 -19.49 -2.48 2.85
CA PRO A 185 -18.59 -2.52 4.00
C PRO A 185 -18.15 -1.11 4.40
N ASP A 186 -17.85 -0.93 5.69
CA ASP A 186 -17.33 0.34 6.21
C ASP A 186 -15.83 0.45 5.91
N VAL A 187 -15.52 0.86 4.68
CA VAL A 187 -14.17 1.22 4.23
C VAL A 187 -14.22 2.68 3.84
N ALA A 188 -13.70 3.54 4.71
CA ALA A 188 -13.69 4.98 4.49
C ALA A 188 -12.40 5.48 3.83
N ARG A 189 -11.29 4.74 3.99
CA ARG A 189 -10.00 5.08 3.38
C ARG A 189 -9.28 3.84 2.86
N GLN A 190 -8.66 3.98 1.70
CA GLN A 190 -7.83 2.97 1.06
C GLN A 190 -6.48 3.60 0.73
N PHE A 191 -5.39 2.89 1.02
CA PHE A 191 -4.03 3.41 0.80
C PHE A 191 -3.26 2.48 -0.12
N TYR A 192 -2.64 3.08 -1.14
CA TYR A 192 -1.83 2.37 -2.12
C TYR A 192 -0.41 2.94 -2.14
N ALA A 193 0.59 2.07 -2.24
CA ALA A 193 1.99 2.48 -2.36
C ALA A 193 2.60 1.96 -3.67
N LEU A 194 3.69 2.58 -4.10
CA LEU A 194 4.50 2.05 -5.20
C LEU A 194 5.40 0.91 -4.69
N LEU A 195 5.30 -0.25 -5.34
CA LEU A 195 6.22 -1.37 -5.20
C LEU A 195 6.88 -1.63 -6.56
N GLY A 196 8.13 -1.17 -6.69
CA GLY A 196 8.79 -1.08 -8.00
C GLY A 196 8.04 -0.09 -8.90
N ASP A 197 7.51 -0.57 -10.02
CA ASP A 197 6.76 0.22 -11.00
C ASP A 197 5.23 -0.04 -10.95
N ALA A 198 4.73 -0.74 -9.94
CA ALA A 198 3.31 -1.06 -9.77
C ALA A 198 2.75 -0.47 -8.48
N VAL A 199 1.45 -0.17 -8.46
CA VAL A 199 0.74 0.17 -7.22
C VAL A 199 0.27 -1.11 -6.52
N VAL A 200 0.32 -1.11 -5.18
CA VAL A 200 -0.18 -2.19 -4.34
C VAL A 200 -1.02 -1.63 -3.19
N LEU A 201 -2.07 -2.36 -2.80
CA LEU A 201 -2.85 -2.02 -1.61
C LEU A 201 -2.01 -2.30 -0.36
N VAL A 202 -1.85 -1.29 0.51
CA VAL A 202 -1.06 -1.40 1.75
C VAL A 202 -1.89 -1.22 3.00
N ARG A 203 -3.09 -0.61 2.92
CA ARG A 203 -3.96 -0.44 4.08
C ARG A 203 -5.40 -0.14 3.69
N LEU A 204 -6.34 -0.61 4.52
CA LEU A 204 -7.74 -0.21 4.53
C LEU A 204 -8.10 0.29 5.92
N GLU A 205 -8.93 1.32 5.99
CA GLU A 205 -9.47 1.83 7.25
C GLU A 205 -10.97 2.09 7.16
N ASP A 206 -11.67 1.83 8.26
CA ASP A 206 -13.08 2.19 8.42
C ASP A 206 -13.28 3.69 8.72
N GLY A 207 -14.54 4.12 8.90
CA GLY A 207 -14.88 5.50 9.25
C GLY A 207 -14.29 6.02 10.56
N SER A 208 -13.76 5.15 11.42
CA SER A 208 -13.06 5.51 12.67
C SER A 208 -11.53 5.59 12.52
N GLY A 209 -11.00 5.26 11.34
CA GLY A 209 -9.55 5.14 11.11
C GLY A 209 -8.96 3.85 11.70
N THR A 210 -9.80 2.84 11.98
CA THR A 210 -9.36 1.53 12.46
C THR A 210 -9.02 0.65 11.25
N PRO A 211 -7.90 -0.12 11.29
CA PRO A 211 -7.55 -1.04 10.22
C PRO A 211 -8.61 -2.12 10.01
N VAL A 212 -8.99 -2.38 8.76
CA VAL A 212 -9.92 -3.46 8.39
C VAL A 212 -9.28 -4.43 7.40
N ALA A 213 -9.71 -5.70 7.45
CA ALA A 213 -9.24 -6.73 6.53
C ALA A 213 -9.84 -6.53 5.13
N ASN A 214 -9.09 -6.92 4.10
CA ASN A 214 -9.64 -7.03 2.75
C ASN A 214 -10.48 -8.31 2.63
N THR A 215 -11.55 -8.32 1.84
CA THR A 215 -12.42 -9.50 1.69
C THR A 215 -12.24 -10.09 0.31
N PHE A 216 -11.57 -11.24 0.22
CA PHE A 216 -11.34 -11.98 -1.02
C PHE A 216 -12.44 -13.01 -1.33
N SER A 217 -13.10 -13.51 -0.28
CA SER A 217 -14.07 -14.61 -0.37
C SER A 217 -15.38 -14.27 -1.11
N VAL A 218 -15.71 -12.98 -1.26
CA VAL A 218 -17.00 -12.52 -1.81
C VAL A 218 -16.77 -11.76 -3.13
N PRO A 219 -17.44 -12.12 -4.23
CA PRO A 219 -17.32 -11.42 -5.51
C PRO A 219 -17.55 -9.91 -5.37
N GLY A 220 -16.65 -9.11 -5.95
CA GLY A 220 -16.72 -7.64 -5.94
C GLY A 220 -16.39 -6.98 -4.61
N HIS A 221 -16.15 -7.73 -3.52
CA HIS A 221 -15.71 -7.16 -2.24
C HIS A 221 -14.20 -6.92 -2.18
N THR A 222 -13.41 -7.65 -2.96
CA THR A 222 -11.96 -7.47 -3.00
C THR A 222 -11.64 -6.03 -3.36
N ILE A 223 -10.79 -5.38 -2.57
CA ILE A 223 -10.30 -4.02 -2.86
C ILE A 223 -8.87 -4.11 -3.37
N GLY A 224 -8.56 -3.32 -4.40
CA GLY A 224 -7.20 -3.10 -4.88
C GLY A 224 -6.74 -3.99 -6.05
N PRO A 225 -5.53 -3.75 -6.57
CA PRO A 225 -4.97 -4.47 -7.70
C PRO A 225 -4.92 -5.98 -7.48
N GLY A 226 -4.97 -6.74 -8.59
CA GLY A 226 -4.68 -8.17 -8.57
C GLY A 226 -3.28 -8.45 -8.01
N LEU A 227 -3.17 -9.46 -7.16
CA LEU A 227 -1.91 -9.83 -6.55
C LEU A 227 -1.05 -10.65 -7.55
N PRO A 228 0.27 -10.51 -7.52
CA PRO A 228 1.14 -11.33 -8.35
C PRO A 228 1.04 -12.80 -7.91
N ALA A 229 1.08 -13.71 -8.88
CA ALA A 229 1.15 -15.13 -8.61
C ALA A 229 2.45 -15.45 -7.84
N ARG A 230 2.31 -15.99 -6.63
CA ARG A 230 3.41 -16.35 -5.74
C ARG A 230 3.17 -17.72 -5.12
N THR A 231 4.25 -18.42 -4.84
CA THR A 231 4.28 -19.62 -4.00
C THR A 231 4.24 -19.26 -2.52
N ALA A 232 3.98 -20.23 -1.64
CA ALA A 232 3.96 -19.98 -0.20
C ALA A 232 5.31 -19.47 0.33
N SER A 233 6.43 -20.01 -0.18
CA SER A 233 7.78 -19.56 0.19
C SER A 233 8.10 -18.15 -0.33
N GLU A 234 7.51 -17.74 -1.46
CA GLU A 234 7.63 -16.36 -1.94
C GLU A 234 6.88 -15.38 -1.04
N TRP A 235 5.67 -15.74 -0.60
CA TRP A 235 4.93 -14.94 0.37
C TRP A 235 5.67 -14.78 1.71
N GLU A 236 6.34 -15.82 2.19
CA GLU A 236 7.21 -15.72 3.38
C GLU A 236 8.34 -14.70 3.19
N ARG A 237 9.00 -14.70 2.02
CA ARG A 237 10.04 -13.71 1.70
C ARG A 237 9.47 -12.30 1.65
N THR A 238 8.30 -12.12 1.06
CA THR A 238 7.60 -10.83 0.97
C THR A 238 7.22 -10.30 2.36
N LEU A 239 6.75 -11.16 3.29
CA LEU A 239 6.51 -10.78 4.70
C LEU A 239 7.79 -10.40 5.46
N ALA A 240 8.90 -11.04 5.12
CA ALA A 240 10.22 -10.75 5.67
C ALA A 240 10.89 -9.51 5.04
N SER A 241 10.28 -8.91 4.00
CA SER A 241 10.87 -7.77 3.29
C SER A 241 11.11 -6.57 4.21
N SER A 242 12.23 -5.87 4.00
CA SER A 242 12.49 -4.58 4.62
C SER A 242 11.75 -3.44 3.92
N ASP A 243 11.25 -3.66 2.69
CA ASP A 243 10.41 -2.70 2.00
C ASP A 243 9.01 -2.70 2.64
N PRO A 244 8.57 -1.58 3.23
CA PRO A 244 7.31 -1.53 3.94
C PRO A 244 6.10 -1.71 3.04
N ALA A 245 6.13 -1.24 1.79
CA ALA A 245 5.03 -1.43 0.86
C ALA A 245 4.85 -2.92 0.53
N GLU A 246 5.98 -3.63 0.36
CA GLU A 246 5.99 -5.07 0.13
C GLU A 246 5.45 -5.85 1.35
N ALA A 247 5.96 -5.55 2.54
CA ALA A 247 5.54 -6.21 3.78
C ALA A 247 4.06 -5.94 4.09
N LEU A 248 3.59 -4.69 3.97
CA LEU A 248 2.19 -4.33 4.18
C LEU A 248 1.26 -5.00 3.17
N SER A 249 1.62 -5.02 1.89
CA SER A 249 0.83 -5.71 0.87
C SER A 249 0.68 -7.20 1.16
N ALA A 250 1.75 -7.86 1.62
CA ALA A 250 1.67 -9.25 2.07
C ALA A 250 0.80 -9.43 3.32
N LEU A 251 0.92 -8.56 4.31
CA LEU A 251 0.09 -8.62 5.51
C LEU A 251 -1.39 -8.38 5.21
N MET A 252 -1.72 -7.48 4.27
CA MET A 252 -3.10 -7.24 3.81
C MET A 252 -3.71 -8.47 3.14
N TRP A 253 -2.93 -9.22 2.35
CA TRP A 253 -3.38 -10.48 1.78
C TRP A 253 -3.50 -11.56 2.86
N VAL A 254 -2.42 -11.85 3.61
CA VAL A 254 -2.43 -12.89 4.65
C VAL A 254 -3.46 -12.62 5.75
N GLY A 255 -3.77 -11.35 6.05
CA GLY A 255 -4.78 -10.95 7.03
C GLY A 255 -6.19 -10.78 6.47
N GLY A 256 -6.41 -10.99 5.18
CA GLY A 256 -7.71 -10.85 4.54
C GLY A 256 -8.71 -11.96 4.89
N GLU A 257 -9.96 -11.77 4.53
CA GLU A 257 -11.01 -12.78 4.62
C GLU A 257 -11.04 -13.62 3.33
N HIS A 258 -10.47 -14.82 3.42
CA HIS A 258 -10.43 -15.79 2.32
C HIS A 258 -11.62 -16.75 2.38
N MET A 259 -11.91 -17.39 1.25
CA MET A 259 -12.95 -18.40 1.16
C MET A 259 -12.62 -19.59 2.09
N ASP A 260 -13.63 -20.11 2.80
CA ASP A 260 -13.49 -21.35 3.56
C ASP A 260 -13.27 -22.53 2.60
N VAL A 261 -12.08 -23.11 2.63
CA VAL A 261 -11.69 -24.25 1.78
C VAL A 261 -12.53 -25.51 2.01
N LYS A 262 -13.19 -25.63 3.17
CA LYS A 262 -14.07 -26.76 3.53
C LYS A 262 -15.49 -26.53 3.04
N ARG A 263 -15.89 -25.27 2.84
CA ARG A 263 -17.23 -24.86 2.41
C ARG A 263 -17.11 -23.81 1.31
N PRO A 264 -16.54 -24.19 0.14
CA PRO A 264 -16.30 -23.22 -0.91
C PRO A 264 -17.62 -22.60 -1.38
N LEU A 265 -17.62 -21.28 -1.51
CA LEU A 265 -18.70 -20.56 -2.16
C LEU A 265 -18.50 -20.66 -3.67
N LEU A 266 -19.45 -21.26 -4.38
CA LEU A 266 -19.38 -21.43 -5.83
C LEU A 266 -19.99 -20.25 -6.59
N TRP A 267 -19.80 -19.03 -6.08
CA TRP A 267 -20.33 -17.83 -6.71
C TRP A 267 -19.41 -17.37 -7.85
N PRO A 268 -19.95 -17.01 -9.02
CA PRO A 268 -19.14 -16.43 -10.09
C PRO A 268 -18.37 -15.19 -9.60
N GLY A 269 -17.05 -15.18 -9.83
CA GLY A 269 -16.17 -14.09 -9.42
C GLY A 269 -15.70 -14.13 -7.96
N ALA A 270 -16.00 -15.19 -7.21
CA ALA A 270 -15.40 -15.42 -5.91
C ALA A 270 -13.93 -15.85 -6.07
N GLU A 271 -13.15 -15.73 -4.99
CA GLU A 271 -11.79 -16.27 -4.90
C GLU A 271 -11.70 -17.72 -5.37
N GLU A 272 -10.65 -18.04 -6.13
CA GLU A 272 -10.43 -19.41 -6.56
C GLU A 272 -10.05 -20.32 -5.39
N LEU A 273 -10.54 -21.56 -5.37
CA LEU A 273 -10.21 -22.53 -4.32
C LEU A 273 -8.70 -22.76 -4.15
N LYS A 274 -7.93 -22.64 -5.23
CA LYS A 274 -6.47 -22.73 -5.18
C LYS A 274 -5.85 -21.58 -4.37
N GLU A 275 -6.37 -20.36 -4.51
CA GLU A 275 -5.87 -19.16 -3.83
C GLU A 275 -6.19 -19.22 -2.33
N ALA A 276 -7.43 -19.60 -1.99
CA ALA A 276 -7.84 -19.81 -0.60
C ALA A 276 -6.97 -20.87 0.10
N ARG A 277 -6.67 -21.99 -0.58
CA ARG A 277 -5.76 -23.03 -0.07
C ARG A 277 -4.33 -22.52 0.12
N LEU A 278 -3.85 -21.68 -0.79
CA LEU A 278 -2.53 -21.07 -0.67
C LEU A 278 -2.47 -20.12 0.54
N ALA A 279 -3.52 -19.32 0.78
CA ALA A 279 -3.61 -18.45 1.96
C ALA A 279 -3.56 -19.27 3.27
N ASP A 280 -4.33 -20.36 3.35
CA ASP A 280 -4.30 -21.29 4.48
C ASP A 280 -2.93 -21.95 4.66
N GLU A 281 -2.30 -22.39 3.57
CA GLU A 281 -0.94 -22.95 3.60
C GLU A 281 0.04 -21.93 4.20
N VAL A 282 0.08 -20.70 3.66
CA VAL A 282 0.98 -19.64 4.13
C VAL A 282 0.76 -19.35 5.61
N ARG A 283 -0.50 -19.20 6.06
CA ARG A 283 -0.85 -18.95 7.49
C ARG A 283 -0.45 -20.09 8.41
N SER A 284 -0.47 -21.33 7.92
CA SER A 284 -0.14 -22.50 8.71
C SER A 284 1.37 -22.67 8.95
N ARG A 285 2.21 -22.07 8.11
CA ARG A 285 3.67 -22.25 8.18
C ARG A 285 4.25 -21.58 9.44
N PRO A 286 5.13 -22.28 10.19
CA PRO A 286 5.72 -21.72 11.42
C PRO A 286 6.46 -20.41 11.19
N VAL A 287 7.22 -20.31 10.09
CA VAL A 287 8.00 -19.11 9.74
C VAL A 287 7.08 -17.90 9.54
N THR A 288 5.98 -18.06 8.78
CA THR A 288 4.97 -17.01 8.61
C THR A 288 4.43 -16.51 9.95
N ARG A 289 4.08 -17.42 10.87
CA ARG A 289 3.52 -17.04 12.18
C ARG A 289 4.52 -16.31 13.05
N GLU A 290 5.78 -16.74 13.03
CA GLU A 290 6.89 -16.05 13.70
C GLU A 290 7.05 -14.62 13.15
N LEU A 291 7.06 -14.46 11.83
CA LEU A 291 7.16 -13.16 11.15
C LEU A 291 5.97 -12.26 11.51
N ILE A 292 4.74 -12.77 11.48
CA ILE A 292 3.54 -12.01 11.87
C ILE A 292 3.66 -11.53 13.32
N ARG A 293 4.05 -12.39 14.26
CA ARG A 293 4.23 -12.01 15.67
C ARG A 293 5.32 -10.96 15.85
N LEU A 294 6.44 -11.09 15.14
CA LEU A 294 7.51 -10.10 15.17
C LEU A 294 6.99 -8.73 14.68
N ARG A 295 6.25 -8.71 13.56
CA ARG A 295 5.67 -7.50 12.97
C ARG A 295 4.55 -6.90 13.83
N ALA A 296 3.79 -7.71 14.54
CA ALA A 296 2.77 -7.26 15.50
C ALA A 296 3.37 -6.52 16.72
N ASN A 297 4.69 -6.57 16.90
CA ASN A 297 5.42 -5.82 17.92
C ASN A 297 6.30 -4.71 17.32
N CYS A 298 6.14 -4.37 16.04
CA CYS A 298 6.87 -3.29 15.39
C CYS A 298 6.38 -1.92 15.87
N ASP A 299 7.29 -0.95 15.91
CA ASP A 299 6.97 0.45 16.26
C ASP A 299 6.10 1.12 15.19
N ASN A 300 6.28 0.75 13.92
CA ASN A 300 5.45 1.24 12.84
C ASN A 300 4.00 0.76 13.01
N ARG A 301 3.09 1.72 13.26
CA ARG A 301 1.68 1.44 13.52
C ARG A 301 1.01 0.66 12.40
N TRP A 302 1.29 1.00 11.14
CA TRP A 302 0.61 0.35 10.00
C TRP A 302 0.98 -1.13 9.90
N ILE A 303 2.27 -1.45 10.03
CA ILE A 303 2.76 -2.83 10.03
C ILE A 303 2.18 -3.60 11.22
N ARG A 304 2.23 -3.01 12.41
CA ARG A 304 1.69 -3.62 13.63
C ARG A 304 0.21 -3.95 13.49
N ASP A 305 -0.58 -2.97 13.07
CA ASP A 305 -2.03 -3.09 12.86
C ASP A 305 -2.35 -4.22 11.85
N ALA A 306 -1.67 -4.24 10.70
CA ALA A 306 -1.87 -5.26 9.67
C ALA A 306 -1.45 -6.66 10.14
N ALA A 307 -0.36 -6.76 10.89
CA ALA A 307 0.09 -8.02 11.49
C ALA A 307 -0.89 -8.54 12.54
N GLN A 308 -1.52 -7.67 13.33
CA GLN A 308 -2.57 -8.07 14.28
C GLN A 308 -3.82 -8.60 13.57
N LEU A 309 -4.21 -8.03 12.43
CA LEU A 309 -5.27 -8.60 11.59
C LEU A 309 -4.89 -10.00 11.08
N ALA A 310 -3.65 -10.16 10.59
CA ALA A 310 -3.13 -11.44 10.13
C ALA A 310 -3.08 -12.52 11.25
N GLU A 311 -2.72 -12.15 12.47
CA GLU A 311 -2.72 -13.06 13.62
C GLU A 311 -4.14 -13.55 13.96
N ARG A 312 -5.14 -12.65 13.96
CA ARG A 312 -6.55 -13.00 14.19
C ARG A 312 -7.07 -13.95 13.12
N ALA A 313 -6.72 -13.72 11.85
CA ALA A 313 -7.07 -14.59 10.74
C ALA A 313 -6.49 -16.01 10.94
N GLY A 314 -5.20 -16.12 11.29
CA GLY A 314 -4.56 -17.40 11.58
C GLY A 314 -5.17 -18.16 12.77
N ALA A 315 -5.55 -17.45 13.84
CA ALA A 315 -6.18 -18.06 15.02
C ALA A 315 -7.59 -18.62 14.73
N SER A 316 -8.31 -18.09 13.75
CA SER A 316 -9.60 -18.63 13.31
C SER A 316 -9.44 -19.98 12.62
N VAL A 317 -8.44 -20.13 11.75
CA VAL A 317 -8.12 -21.39 11.06
C VAL A 317 -7.79 -22.51 12.06
N GLU A 318 -7.01 -22.21 13.12
CA GLU A 318 -6.65 -23.20 14.14
C GLU A 318 -7.83 -23.68 14.97
N ARG A 319 -8.69 -22.75 15.42
CA ARG A 319 -9.88 -23.08 16.23
C ARG A 319 -10.80 -24.02 15.49
N GLU A 320 -10.96 -23.80 14.19
CA GLU A 320 -11.78 -24.67 13.36
C GLU A 320 -11.13 -26.03 13.09
N GLY A 321 -9.79 -26.06 12.92
CA GLY A 321 -9.04 -27.32 12.82
C GLY A 321 -9.16 -28.22 14.07
N ARG A 322 -9.26 -27.63 15.27
CA ARG A 322 -9.45 -28.39 16.53
C ARG A 322 -10.87 -28.91 16.72
N ARG A 323 -11.90 -28.23 16.23
CA ARG A 323 -13.30 -28.67 16.37
C ARG A 323 -13.66 -29.92 15.57
N LEU A 324 -12.85 -30.26 14.56
CA LEU A 324 -13.09 -31.40 13.66
C LEU A 324 -12.30 -32.66 14.04
N ARG A 325 -11.51 -32.61 15.13
CA ARG A 325 -10.78 -33.76 15.67
C ARG A 325 -11.47 -34.24 16.94
#